data_AF-A0A9E0HFS4-F1
#
_entry.id   AF-A0A9E0HFS4-F1
#
_cell.length_a   1.000
_cell.length_b   1.000
_cell.length_c   1.000
_cell.angle_alpha   90.00
_cell.angle_beta   90.00
_cell.angle_gamma   90.00
#
_symmetry.space_group_name_H-M   'P 1'
#
loop_
_entity.id
_entity.type
_entity.pdbx_description
1 polymer ?
#
loop_
_entity_poly.entity_id
_entity_poly.type
_entity_poly.pdbx_seq_one_letter_code
_entity_poly.pdbx_strand_id
1 'polypeptide(L)'
;MRLLVVALVAAGCGSPSAPPLAPAGSLADDGVGDLARLSAKLEYGGADSDRRELTALESSDSDPLAGFGGFGYAGFGYGGDRYGGLLDVLPGIGDGWTGPPSAAEPYEVEALGDPGAIEGRVTWTADGGVRWPRGCGQAAVARAGAPVVGAVVSLVGIETGRLEPLSASGAVTAGPCALTPSVQVVGPPPTTIAIDNRRTATIVMTIGDATYPMSAGGRLEVAADRTGPVRVGAHDLAHDLAPAWVIAAPHPYYAVTDDAGRFALDLVPPGRYLLAIWHPPLALGIDGESPRWSSPVTATREVTVGRLGLVKLALTLAP
;
A
#
# COMPACT_ATOMS: atom_id res chain seq x y z
N MET A 1 60.61 -35.85 31.96
CA MET A 1 59.66 -34.75 32.18
C MET A 1 58.87 -34.57 30.87
N ARG A 2 57.64 -35.10 30.80
CA ARG A 2 56.83 -35.11 29.57
C ARG A 2 56.18 -33.73 29.40
N LEU A 3 56.60 -32.97 28.38
CA LEU A 3 55.95 -31.71 28.01
C LEU A 3 54.67 -32.03 27.21
N LEU A 4 53.52 -31.74 27.80
CA LEU A 4 52.22 -31.82 27.16
C LEU A 4 52.06 -30.58 26.26
N VAL A 5 52.13 -30.75 24.94
CA VAL A 5 51.78 -29.68 23.99
C VAL A 5 50.26 -29.66 23.88
N VAL A 6 49.63 -28.68 24.53
CA VAL A 6 48.21 -28.40 24.37
C VAL A 6 48.05 -27.61 23.08
N ALA A 7 47.57 -28.27 22.02
CA ALA A 7 47.15 -27.61 20.80
C ALA A 7 45.84 -26.85 21.09
N LEU A 8 45.91 -25.52 21.16
CA LEU A 8 44.73 -24.66 21.17
C LEU A 8 44.09 -24.70 19.79
N VAL A 9 43.02 -25.48 19.64
CA VAL A 9 42.14 -25.40 18.48
C VAL A 9 41.35 -24.11 18.62
N ALA A 10 41.72 -23.08 17.86
CA ALA A 10 40.90 -21.89 17.68
C ALA A 10 39.65 -22.31 16.90
N ALA A 11 38.57 -22.63 17.62
CA ALA A 11 37.25 -22.70 17.04
C ALA A 11 36.86 -21.30 16.59
N GLY A 12 37.03 -21.02 15.28
CA GLY A 12 36.48 -19.83 14.68
C GLY A 12 34.97 -19.85 14.89
N CYS A 13 34.45 -18.88 15.64
CA CYS A 13 33.03 -18.59 15.69
C CYS A 13 32.61 -18.09 14.30
N GLY A 14 32.30 -19.01 13.39
CA GLY A 14 31.53 -18.70 12.21
C GLY A 14 30.19 -18.15 12.68
N SER A 15 29.86 -16.91 12.28
CA SER A 15 28.54 -16.33 12.50
C SER A 15 27.49 -17.35 12.05
N PRO A 16 26.44 -17.62 12.83
CA PRO A 16 25.36 -18.47 12.34
C PRO A 16 24.80 -17.79 11.09
N SER A 17 24.91 -18.45 9.95
CA SER A 17 24.20 -18.06 8.73
C SER A 17 22.73 -17.93 9.12
N ALA A 18 22.17 -16.73 9.02
CA ALA A 18 20.74 -16.54 9.19
C ALA A 18 20.02 -17.53 8.27
N PRO A 19 19.02 -18.28 8.75
CA PRO A 19 18.27 -19.18 7.88
C PRO A 19 17.68 -18.37 6.72
N PRO A 20 17.64 -18.92 5.49
CA PRO A 20 17.05 -18.22 4.36
C PRO A 20 15.59 -17.89 4.69
N LEU A 21 15.21 -16.61 4.54
CA LEU A 21 13.83 -16.17 4.70
C LEU A 21 12.93 -17.01 3.79
N ALA A 22 11.89 -17.59 4.38
CA ALA A 22 10.97 -18.44 3.67
C ALA A 22 10.18 -17.58 2.66
N PRO A 23 9.74 -18.14 1.50
CA PRO A 23 9.04 -17.37 0.48
C PRO A 23 7.82 -16.65 1.06
N ALA A 24 7.53 -15.44 0.57
CA ALA A 24 6.34 -14.69 0.94
C ALA A 24 5.10 -15.59 0.80
N GLY A 25 4.40 -15.82 1.91
CA GLY A 25 3.24 -16.72 1.97
C GLY A 25 3.50 -18.18 2.37
N SER A 26 4.71 -18.52 2.83
CA SER A 26 5.04 -19.83 3.40
C SER A 26 4.83 -19.88 4.92
N LEU A 27 4.70 -21.10 5.48
CA LEU A 27 4.42 -21.35 6.90
C LEU A 27 5.56 -20.92 7.87
N ALA A 28 6.68 -20.41 7.36
CA ALA A 28 7.86 -20.01 8.14
C ALA A 28 8.30 -18.56 7.87
N ASP A 29 7.40 -17.75 7.31
CA ASP A 29 7.58 -16.31 7.03
C ASP A 29 7.41 -15.47 8.32
N ASP A 30 8.23 -14.43 8.51
CA ASP A 30 8.43 -13.72 9.79
C ASP A 30 7.43 -12.58 10.08
N GLY A 31 6.32 -12.56 9.33
CA GLY A 31 5.12 -11.80 9.70
C GLY A 31 4.99 -10.39 9.10
N VAL A 32 5.85 -9.98 8.17
CA VAL A 32 5.61 -8.75 7.38
C VAL A 32 4.44 -8.94 6.39
N GLY A 33 4.11 -10.19 6.04
CA GLY A 33 2.93 -10.57 5.27
C GLY A 33 1.62 -10.68 6.06
N ASP A 34 1.64 -10.52 7.38
CA ASP A 34 0.46 -10.78 8.23
C ASP A 34 -0.58 -9.65 8.20
N LEU A 35 -0.21 -8.42 7.82
CA LEU A 35 -1.18 -7.33 7.66
C LEU A 35 -2.04 -7.49 6.39
N ALA A 36 -1.54 -8.18 5.37
CA ALA A 36 -2.32 -8.48 4.17
C ALA A 36 -3.30 -9.65 4.39
N ARG A 37 -3.05 -10.53 5.37
CA ARG A 37 -3.89 -11.71 5.65
C ARG A 37 -4.88 -11.55 6.81
N LEU A 38 -4.60 -10.73 7.82
CA LEU A 38 -5.57 -10.48 8.91
C LEU A 38 -6.86 -9.78 8.45
N SER A 39 -6.81 -9.32 7.21
CA SER A 39 -7.87 -8.80 6.38
C SER A 39 -8.90 -9.82 5.85
N ALA A 40 -8.59 -11.13 5.85
CA ALA A 40 -9.39 -12.13 5.14
C ALA A 40 -10.04 -13.20 6.03
N LYS A 41 -10.01 -13.04 7.36
CA LYS A 41 -10.73 -13.93 8.29
C LYS A 41 -11.39 -13.16 9.43
N LEU A 42 -12.53 -12.56 9.13
CA LEU A 42 -13.65 -12.42 10.07
C LEU A 42 -14.92 -12.94 9.36
N GLU A 43 -15.27 -14.14 9.81
CA GLU A 43 -16.33 -15.09 9.47
C GLU A 43 -17.56 -14.62 8.66
N TYR A 44 -17.81 -15.30 7.54
CA TYR A 44 -19.17 -15.73 7.20
C TYR A 44 -19.16 -17.25 6.97
N GLY A 45 -19.78 -17.97 7.90
CA GLY A 45 -19.99 -19.41 7.85
C GLY A 45 -21.14 -19.74 8.79
N GLY A 46 -22.36 -19.53 8.32
CA GLY A 46 -23.57 -19.95 9.03
C GLY A 46 -23.85 -21.45 8.88
N ALA A 47 -24.47 -22.02 9.93
CA ALA A 47 -25.36 -23.18 10.01
C ALA A 47 -24.86 -24.53 9.41
N ASP A 48 -24.98 -25.71 10.03
CA ASP A 48 -25.94 -26.22 11.02
C ASP A 48 -25.43 -27.55 11.65
N SER A 49 -26.11 -27.95 12.73
CA SER A 49 -26.30 -29.28 13.35
C SER A 49 -25.56 -29.64 14.66
N ASP A 50 -26.42 -29.99 15.62
CA ASP A 50 -26.24 -30.80 16.84
C ASP A 50 -26.01 -30.14 18.23
N ARG A 51 -27.12 -29.60 18.74
CA ARG A 51 -27.86 -30.03 19.96
C ARG A 51 -27.08 -30.25 21.27
N ARG A 52 -27.27 -29.31 22.22
CA ARG A 52 -27.72 -29.49 23.63
C ARG A 52 -27.77 -28.11 24.30
N GLU A 53 -28.97 -27.58 24.53
CA GLU A 53 -29.67 -27.62 25.82
C GLU A 53 -29.15 -26.53 26.78
N LEU A 54 -29.94 -25.45 26.93
CA LEU A 54 -30.22 -24.77 28.21
C LEU A 54 -31.31 -23.70 27.99
N THR A 55 -32.50 -24.15 28.36
CA THR A 55 -33.73 -23.48 28.84
C THR A 55 -33.74 -21.96 29.11
N ALA A 56 -34.82 -21.38 28.55
CA ALA A 56 -35.82 -20.51 29.17
C ALA A 56 -35.45 -19.06 29.54
N LEU A 57 -36.09 -18.11 28.85
CA LEU A 57 -37.13 -17.26 29.46
C LEU A 57 -38.07 -16.72 28.36
N GLU A 58 -39.36 -16.89 28.63
CA GLU A 58 -40.58 -16.38 27.97
C GLU A 58 -40.53 -14.85 27.74
N SER A 59 -41.26 -14.16 26.84
CA SER A 59 -42.59 -14.35 26.26
C SER A 59 -42.86 -13.29 25.16
N SER A 60 -43.88 -13.57 24.35
CA SER A 60 -44.85 -12.65 23.74
C SER A 60 -44.75 -12.41 22.22
N ASP A 61 -45.74 -13.00 21.55
CA ASP A 61 -46.29 -12.73 20.22
C ASP A 61 -46.27 -11.26 19.79
N SER A 62 -45.94 -10.99 18.52
CA SER A 62 -46.94 -10.66 17.47
C SER A 62 -46.28 -10.25 16.13
N ASP A 63 -46.67 -11.00 15.09
CA ASP A 63 -46.75 -10.73 13.63
C ASP A 63 -45.57 -10.10 12.84
N PRO A 64 -45.08 -10.76 11.76
CA PRO A 64 -44.05 -10.23 10.88
C PRO A 64 -44.68 -9.34 9.78
N LEU A 65 -43.99 -8.24 9.45
CA LEU A 65 -44.30 -7.32 8.34
C LEU A 65 -45.54 -6.41 8.50
N ALA A 66 -45.55 -5.48 9.46
CA ALA A 66 -46.29 -4.21 9.32
C ALA A 66 -45.82 -3.16 10.34
N GLY A 67 -44.83 -2.37 9.97
CA GLY A 67 -44.37 -1.22 10.75
C GLY A 67 -43.79 -0.14 9.85
N PHE A 68 -44.54 0.20 8.79
CA PHE A 68 -44.26 1.34 7.92
C PHE A 68 -44.28 2.65 8.74
N GLY A 69 -43.12 3.26 8.90
CA GLY A 69 -42.91 4.70 8.79
C GLY A 69 -41.65 4.86 7.95
N GLY A 70 -41.65 5.20 6.67
CA GLY A 70 -42.60 6.05 5.97
C GLY A 70 -41.94 7.39 5.68
N PHE A 71 -41.16 7.42 4.58
CA PHE A 71 -40.90 8.55 3.67
C PHE A 71 -40.19 9.79 4.24
N GLY A 72 -39.25 10.44 3.56
CA GLY A 72 -38.85 10.37 2.15
C GLY A 72 -38.30 11.73 1.70
N TYR A 73 -37.66 11.70 0.52
CA TYR A 73 -37.16 12.80 -0.32
C TYR A 73 -35.88 13.52 0.14
N ALA A 74 -34.73 13.38 -0.53
CA ALA A 74 -34.35 13.51 -1.95
C ALA A 74 -34.12 14.95 -2.41
N GLY A 75 -32.97 15.14 -3.05
CA GLY A 75 -32.74 16.14 -4.08
C GLY A 75 -31.98 17.39 -3.63
N PHE A 76 -30.71 17.48 -4.00
CA PHE A 76 -30.25 18.56 -4.88
C PHE A 76 -29.20 18.03 -5.83
N GLY A 77 -29.51 18.11 -7.13
CA GLY A 77 -28.50 18.05 -8.18
C GLY A 77 -27.65 19.31 -8.15
N TYR A 78 -26.37 19.16 -8.46
CA TYR A 78 -25.54 20.23 -8.99
C TYR A 78 -24.94 19.76 -10.31
N GLY A 79 -25.75 19.90 -11.37
CA GLY A 79 -25.24 20.48 -12.61
C GLY A 79 -25.35 22.00 -12.43
N GLY A 80 -24.22 22.69 -12.47
CA GLY A 80 -24.13 24.13 -12.28
C GLY A 80 -22.67 24.56 -12.25
N ASP A 81 -22.19 25.02 -13.40
CA ASP A 81 -21.11 25.97 -13.62
C ASP A 81 -19.82 25.77 -12.82
N ARG A 82 -18.86 25.04 -13.40
CA ARG A 82 -17.45 25.34 -13.16
C ARG A 82 -17.07 26.58 -13.97
N TYR A 83 -17.43 27.77 -13.48
CA TYR A 83 -16.53 28.92 -13.66
C TYR A 83 -15.23 28.54 -12.93
N GLY A 84 -14.05 28.56 -13.54
CA GLY A 84 -13.61 29.40 -14.65
C GLY A 84 -12.91 30.63 -14.08
N GLY A 85 -11.58 30.64 -14.16
CA GLY A 85 -10.70 31.76 -13.80
C GLY A 85 -9.67 31.33 -12.75
N LEU A 86 -8.38 31.12 -13.05
CA LEU A 86 -7.56 31.85 -14.00
C LEU A 86 -6.42 30.93 -14.46
N LEU A 87 -6.38 30.60 -15.76
CA LEU A 87 -5.19 30.50 -16.61
C LEU A 87 -5.64 30.09 -18.03
N ASP A 88 -6.32 31.03 -18.69
CA ASP A 88 -6.43 31.10 -20.15
C ASP A 88 -5.95 32.49 -20.59
N VAL A 89 -4.73 32.84 -20.17
CA VAL A 89 -3.97 33.93 -20.78
C VAL A 89 -2.49 33.59 -20.66
N LEU A 90 -1.99 32.66 -21.49
CA LEU A 90 -0.59 32.62 -21.96
C LEU A 90 -0.50 31.49 -23.01
N PRO A 91 -0.12 31.77 -24.28
CA PRO A 91 0.15 30.72 -25.24
C PRO A 91 1.48 30.04 -24.88
N GLY A 92 1.41 28.74 -24.59
CA GLY A 92 2.56 27.85 -24.49
C GLY A 92 3.10 27.63 -23.08
N ILE A 93 2.52 26.67 -22.35
CA ILE A 93 3.22 25.87 -21.33
C ILE A 93 2.64 24.44 -21.30
N GLY A 94 3.40 23.48 -21.84
CA GLY A 94 3.60 22.15 -21.24
C GLY A 94 2.52 21.08 -21.40
N ASP A 95 2.51 20.42 -22.56
CA ASP A 95 2.07 19.03 -22.69
C ASP A 95 2.88 18.12 -21.74
N GLY A 96 2.20 17.29 -20.94
CA GLY A 96 2.91 16.32 -20.09
C GLY A 96 2.15 15.64 -18.95
N TRP A 97 0.88 15.95 -18.73
CA TRP A 97 0.05 15.19 -17.78
C TRP A 97 -1.25 14.73 -18.44
N THR A 98 -1.23 13.54 -19.04
CA THR A 98 -2.44 12.72 -19.12
C THR A 98 -2.48 11.91 -17.83
N GLY A 99 -3.09 12.49 -16.79
CA GLY A 99 -3.60 11.69 -15.68
C GLY A 99 -4.56 10.61 -16.22
N PRO A 100 -4.90 9.58 -15.43
CA PRO A 100 -5.95 8.66 -15.82
C PRO A 100 -7.22 9.46 -16.18
N PRO A 101 -7.92 9.10 -17.27
CA PRO A 101 -9.09 9.84 -17.72
C PRO A 101 -10.05 10.05 -16.55
N SER A 102 -10.53 11.29 -16.41
CA SER A 102 -11.57 11.61 -15.44
C SER A 102 -12.82 10.79 -15.77
N ALA A 103 -13.34 10.11 -14.75
CA ALA A 103 -14.41 9.11 -14.80
C ALA A 103 -14.03 7.82 -15.54
N ALA A 104 -13.20 6.99 -14.90
CA ALA A 104 -13.29 5.56 -15.14
C ALA A 104 -14.71 5.11 -14.76
N GLU A 105 -15.38 4.37 -15.66
CA GLU A 105 -16.57 3.60 -15.31
C GLU A 105 -16.29 2.80 -14.02
N PRO A 106 -17.27 2.65 -13.11
CA PRO A 106 -17.04 1.97 -11.84
C PRO A 106 -16.55 0.54 -12.11
N TYR A 107 -15.49 0.13 -11.41
CA TYR A 107 -14.97 -1.22 -11.49
C TYR A 107 -16.06 -2.26 -11.18
N GLU A 108 -16.28 -3.21 -12.09
CA GLU A 108 -17.33 -4.23 -11.96
C GLU A 108 -16.77 -5.58 -11.51
N VAL A 109 -17.47 -6.23 -10.58
CA VAL A 109 -17.07 -7.54 -10.05
C VAL A 109 -17.66 -8.64 -10.94
N GLU A 110 -16.80 -9.47 -11.51
CA GLU A 110 -17.19 -10.56 -12.40
C GLU A 110 -16.54 -11.88 -12.00
N ALA A 111 -17.24 -12.99 -12.32
CA ALA A 111 -16.67 -14.33 -12.19
C ALA A 111 -15.55 -14.51 -13.23
N LEU A 112 -14.33 -14.75 -12.73
CA LEU A 112 -13.15 -14.88 -13.58
C LEU A 112 -13.12 -16.26 -14.25
N GLY A 113 -13.31 -16.29 -15.57
CA GLY A 113 -13.07 -17.48 -16.37
C GLY A 113 -11.58 -17.70 -16.62
N ASP A 114 -11.02 -18.76 -16.04
CA ASP A 114 -9.62 -19.20 -16.24
C ASP A 114 -8.56 -18.10 -16.00
N PRO A 115 -8.54 -17.44 -14.83
CA PRO A 115 -7.62 -16.33 -14.61
C PRO A 115 -6.16 -16.78 -14.62
N GLY A 116 -5.29 -15.89 -15.10
CA GLY A 116 -3.84 -16.05 -15.03
C GLY A 116 -3.22 -15.30 -13.85
N ALA A 117 -1.89 -15.19 -13.90
CA ALA A 117 -1.09 -14.49 -12.91
C ALA A 117 0.11 -13.78 -13.54
N ILE A 118 0.56 -12.71 -12.91
CA ILE A 118 1.77 -11.97 -13.25
C ILE A 118 2.66 -11.95 -12.00
N GLU A 119 3.89 -12.40 -12.12
CA GLU A 119 4.89 -12.33 -11.07
C GLU A 119 6.14 -11.64 -11.61
N GLY A 120 6.88 -10.96 -10.74
CA GLY A 120 8.14 -10.41 -11.17
C GLY A 120 9.00 -9.83 -10.08
N ARG A 121 10.09 -9.22 -10.51
CA ARG A 121 11.02 -8.47 -9.66
C ARG A 121 11.32 -7.12 -10.30
N VAL A 122 11.40 -6.08 -9.47
CA VAL A 122 11.81 -4.74 -9.86
C VAL A 122 13.18 -4.43 -9.26
N THR A 123 14.10 -3.90 -10.07
CA THR A 123 15.46 -3.50 -9.63
C THR A 123 15.81 -2.09 -10.10
N TRP A 124 16.67 -1.40 -9.37
CA TRP A 124 17.17 -0.08 -9.76
C TRP A 124 18.23 -0.19 -10.85
N THR A 125 18.18 0.68 -11.86
CA THR A 125 19.21 0.73 -12.92
C THR A 125 20.45 1.52 -12.53
N ALA A 126 20.31 2.46 -11.58
CA ALA A 126 21.38 3.35 -11.14
C ALA A 126 21.26 3.66 -9.64
N ASP A 127 22.30 4.26 -9.09
CA ASP A 127 22.25 4.89 -7.77
C ASP A 127 21.43 6.19 -7.85
N GLY A 128 20.69 6.50 -6.80
CA GLY A 128 19.86 7.71 -6.77
C GLY A 128 19.33 8.06 -5.40
N GLY A 129 19.11 9.36 -5.20
CA GLY A 129 18.65 9.92 -3.95
C GLY A 129 19.66 9.88 -2.80
N VAL A 130 19.29 10.54 -1.71
CA VAL A 130 20.02 10.61 -0.45
C VAL A 130 19.09 10.22 0.69
N ARG A 131 19.64 9.66 1.77
CA ARG A 131 18.84 9.35 2.94
C ARG A 131 18.36 10.65 3.60
N TRP A 132 17.05 10.81 3.65
CA TRP A 132 16.41 11.85 4.42
C TRP A 132 15.31 11.27 5.31
N PRO A 133 15.29 11.59 6.61
CA PRO A 133 16.28 12.38 7.36
C PRO A 133 17.67 11.73 7.42
N ARG A 134 18.71 12.52 7.68
CA ARG A 134 20.07 12.00 7.83
C ARG A 134 20.11 10.98 8.98
N GLY A 135 20.80 9.85 8.76
CA GLY A 135 20.91 8.79 9.75
C GLY A 135 19.70 7.86 9.84
N CYS A 136 18.59 8.13 9.12
CA CYS A 136 17.48 7.19 9.10
C CYS A 136 17.81 5.98 8.23
N GLY A 137 17.83 4.80 8.87
CA GLY A 137 18.10 3.50 8.25
C GLY A 137 17.08 3.15 7.15
N GLN A 138 15.85 3.57 7.37
CA GLN A 138 14.63 3.21 6.63
C GLN A 138 14.29 4.19 5.50
N ALA A 139 15.06 5.28 5.35
CA ALA A 139 14.85 6.25 4.29
C ALA A 139 15.20 5.64 2.92
N ALA A 140 14.30 5.82 1.95
CA ALA A 140 14.45 5.27 0.61
C ALA A 140 15.65 5.89 -0.14
N VAL A 141 16.45 5.02 -0.75
CA VAL A 141 17.53 5.37 -1.70
C VAL A 141 17.60 4.29 -2.77
N ALA A 142 17.95 4.69 -3.99
CA ALA A 142 18.21 3.76 -5.07
C ALA A 142 19.68 3.34 -5.08
N ARG A 143 19.91 2.05 -5.35
CA ARG A 143 21.24 1.46 -5.51
C ARG A 143 21.24 0.57 -6.73
N ALA A 144 22.14 0.80 -7.67
CA ALA A 144 22.19 0.08 -8.93
C ALA A 144 22.19 -1.45 -8.71
N GLY A 145 21.28 -2.15 -9.38
CA GLY A 145 21.08 -3.60 -9.27
C GLY A 145 20.37 -4.07 -8.00
N ALA A 146 20.16 -3.20 -7.01
CA ALA A 146 19.42 -3.55 -5.81
C ALA A 146 17.91 -3.66 -6.08
N PRO A 147 17.19 -4.46 -5.29
CA PRO A 147 15.73 -4.52 -5.38
C PRO A 147 15.07 -3.16 -5.10
N VAL A 148 13.97 -2.88 -5.80
CA VAL A 148 13.11 -1.74 -5.47
C VAL A 148 12.09 -2.19 -4.43
N VAL A 149 12.21 -1.67 -3.22
CA VAL A 149 11.27 -1.92 -2.11
C VAL A 149 10.19 -0.84 -2.10
N GLY A 150 8.93 -1.22 -1.92
CA GLY A 150 7.82 -0.26 -1.83
C GLY A 150 7.42 0.39 -3.16
N ALA A 151 7.71 -0.22 -4.30
CA ALA A 151 7.10 0.18 -5.57
C ALA A 151 5.71 -0.44 -5.68
N VAL A 152 4.74 0.34 -6.15
CA VAL A 152 3.40 -0.14 -6.49
C VAL A 152 3.37 -0.55 -7.95
N VAL A 153 3.02 -1.80 -8.18
CA VAL A 153 2.82 -2.39 -9.50
C VAL A 153 1.32 -2.60 -9.68
N SER A 154 0.71 -2.00 -10.70
CA SER A 154 -0.73 -2.09 -10.94
C SER A 154 -1.07 -2.26 -12.42
N LEU A 155 -2.22 -2.87 -12.71
CA LEU A 155 -2.78 -2.83 -14.05
C LEU A 155 -3.36 -1.44 -14.34
N VAL A 156 -3.34 -1.04 -15.62
CA VAL A 156 -3.93 0.21 -16.10
C VAL A 156 -5.18 -0.13 -16.91
N GLY A 157 -6.28 0.58 -16.64
CA GLY A 157 -7.51 0.49 -17.42
C GLY A 157 -8.24 -0.84 -17.29
N ILE A 158 -8.07 -1.55 -16.16
CA ILE A 158 -8.89 -2.73 -15.88
C ILE A 158 -10.21 -2.30 -15.24
N GLU A 159 -11.30 -2.65 -15.92
CA GLU A 159 -12.66 -2.22 -15.57
C GLU A 159 -13.49 -3.36 -14.96
N THR A 160 -13.13 -4.63 -15.19
CA THR A 160 -13.82 -5.77 -14.60
C THR A 160 -12.86 -6.77 -13.96
N GLY A 161 -13.33 -7.48 -12.92
CA GLY A 161 -12.54 -8.55 -12.33
C GLY A 161 -12.96 -9.04 -10.94
N ARG A 162 -11.98 -9.48 -10.15
CA ARG A 162 -12.20 -9.99 -8.78
C ARG A 162 -12.79 -8.94 -7.84
N LEU A 163 -13.49 -9.38 -6.81
CA LEU A 163 -13.89 -8.52 -5.70
C LEU A 163 -12.66 -7.92 -4.99
N GLU A 164 -12.76 -6.68 -4.52
CA GLU A 164 -11.76 -6.10 -3.62
C GLU A 164 -11.69 -6.92 -2.31
N PRO A 165 -10.49 -7.24 -1.79
CA PRO A 165 -10.36 -7.83 -0.47
C PRO A 165 -11.05 -6.95 0.59
N LEU A 166 -11.88 -7.55 1.44
CA LEU A 166 -12.78 -6.88 2.40
C LEU A 166 -12.10 -5.95 3.43
N SER A 167 -10.78 -5.94 3.49
CA SER A 167 -10.02 -5.23 4.51
C SER A 167 -8.97 -4.33 3.90
N ALA A 168 -9.45 -3.52 2.98
CA ALA A 168 -8.69 -2.51 2.31
C ALA A 168 -8.50 -1.24 3.17
N SER A 169 -8.65 -1.35 4.49
CA SER A 169 -8.26 -0.34 5.47
C SER A 169 -6.77 -0.47 5.75
N GLY A 170 -6.03 0.59 5.46
CA GLY A 170 -4.58 0.64 5.68
C GLY A 170 -4.22 1.21 7.04
N ALA A 171 -2.96 1.04 7.43
CA ALA A 171 -2.40 1.72 8.59
C ALA A 171 -1.01 2.30 8.28
N VAL A 172 -0.72 3.47 8.84
CA VAL A 172 0.63 4.07 8.84
C VAL A 172 1.01 4.36 10.28
N THR A 173 2.22 3.96 10.68
CA THR A 173 2.73 4.17 12.03
C THR A 173 3.90 5.13 12.01
N ALA A 174 3.86 6.16 12.86
CA ALA A 174 5.03 6.99 13.13
C ALA A 174 5.98 6.28 14.10
N GLY A 175 7.10 5.81 13.55
CA GLY A 175 8.16 5.12 14.28
C GLY A 175 9.31 6.05 14.70
N PRO A 176 10.50 5.50 14.99
CA PRO A 176 11.62 6.27 15.52
C PRO A 176 12.17 7.32 14.54
N CYS A 177 12.37 6.95 13.27
CA CYS A 177 12.90 7.87 12.23
C CYS A 177 12.09 7.92 10.93
N ALA A 178 11.04 7.09 10.81
CA ALA A 178 10.25 6.96 9.58
C ALA A 178 8.78 6.67 9.90
N LEU A 179 7.91 7.03 8.96
CA LEU A 179 6.58 6.46 8.85
C LEU A 179 6.69 5.06 8.21
N THR A 180 5.96 4.09 8.75
CA THR A 180 6.03 2.68 8.30
C THR A 180 4.62 2.11 8.13
N PRO A 181 4.33 1.41 7.01
CA PRO A 181 5.22 1.21 5.85
C PRO A 181 5.48 2.52 5.09
N SER A 182 6.55 2.56 4.28
CA SER A 182 6.85 3.72 3.43
C SER A 182 5.84 3.90 2.30
N VAL A 183 5.16 2.81 1.91
CA VAL A 183 4.02 2.83 0.99
C VAL A 183 2.92 1.96 1.55
N GLN A 184 1.73 2.55 1.68
CA GLN A 184 0.51 1.88 2.09
C GLN A 184 -0.52 2.01 0.96
N VAL A 185 -1.01 0.89 0.44
CA VAL A 185 -2.16 0.91 -0.46
C VAL A 185 -3.42 0.62 0.34
N VAL A 186 -4.47 1.39 0.07
CA VAL A 186 -5.82 1.19 0.60
C VAL A 186 -6.75 0.92 -0.56
N GLY A 187 -7.90 0.33 -0.27
CA GLY A 187 -8.86 -0.03 -1.32
C GLY A 187 -9.48 1.18 -2.01
N PRO A 188 -10.43 0.90 -2.92
CA PRO A 188 -11.16 1.95 -3.62
C PRO A 188 -11.84 2.91 -2.65
N PRO A 189 -11.77 4.22 -2.93
CA PRO A 189 -12.48 5.21 -2.12
C PRO A 189 -14.01 5.01 -2.24
N PRO A 190 -14.79 5.36 -1.20
CA PRO A 190 -14.34 5.90 0.07
C PRO A 190 -13.78 4.81 0.99
N THR A 191 -12.62 5.06 1.58
CA THR A 191 -12.01 4.19 2.60
C THR A 191 -11.37 5.03 3.70
N THR A 192 -10.97 4.40 4.80
CA THR A 192 -10.32 5.07 5.92
C THR A 192 -8.92 4.49 6.12
N ILE A 193 -7.97 5.37 6.39
CA ILE A 193 -6.65 4.98 6.86
C ILE A 193 -6.48 5.33 8.34
N ALA A 194 -5.95 4.39 9.10
CA ALA A 194 -5.52 4.61 10.47
C ALA A 194 -4.07 5.09 10.52
N ILE A 195 -3.80 6.10 11.33
CA ILE A 195 -2.45 6.60 11.56
C ILE A 195 -2.17 6.57 13.06
N ASP A 196 -1.15 5.83 13.47
CA ASP A 196 -0.78 5.66 14.87
C ASP A 196 0.55 6.38 15.18
N ASN A 197 0.57 7.22 16.21
CA ASN A 197 1.81 7.79 16.73
C ASN A 197 2.42 6.85 17.79
N ARG A 198 3.41 6.04 17.42
CA ARG A 198 4.12 5.15 18.36
C ARG A 198 5.35 5.79 19.00
N ARG A 199 5.56 7.10 18.79
CA ARG A 199 6.64 7.84 19.43
C ARG A 199 6.22 8.29 20.83
N THR A 200 7.22 8.56 21.66
CA THR A 200 7.02 9.15 23.00
C THR A 200 6.82 10.66 22.95
N ALA A 201 6.98 11.28 21.79
CA ALA A 201 6.79 12.71 21.57
C ALA A 201 5.46 12.99 20.89
N THR A 202 4.90 14.17 21.18
CA THR A 202 3.86 14.77 20.34
C THR A 202 4.47 15.11 18.99
N ILE A 203 3.77 14.76 17.91
CA ILE A 203 4.17 15.04 16.54
C ILE A 203 3.14 15.93 15.84
N VAL A 204 3.57 16.62 14.80
CA VAL A 204 2.68 17.19 13.79
C VAL A 204 2.70 16.26 12.58
N MET A 205 1.55 15.65 12.29
CA MET A 205 1.32 14.83 11.12
C MET A 205 0.86 15.73 9.97
N THR A 206 1.40 15.54 8.77
CA THR A 206 1.00 16.26 7.55
C THR A 206 0.49 15.26 6.53
N ILE A 207 -0.75 15.43 6.05
CA ILE A 207 -1.39 14.55 5.06
C ILE A 207 -1.84 15.43 3.90
N GLY A 208 -1.17 15.31 2.75
CA GLY A 208 -1.31 16.30 1.69
C GLY A 208 -0.97 17.70 2.23
N ASP A 209 -1.94 18.61 2.18
CA ASP A 209 -1.78 20.00 2.65
C ASP A 209 -2.30 20.22 4.09
N ALA A 210 -2.92 19.21 4.71
CA ALA A 210 -3.51 19.32 6.03
C ALA A 210 -2.55 18.87 7.13
N THR A 211 -2.60 19.53 8.29
CA THR A 211 -1.76 19.21 9.46
C THR A 211 -2.60 18.83 10.68
N TYR A 212 -2.15 17.82 11.41
CA TYR A 212 -2.84 17.27 12.59
C TYR A 212 -1.84 17.11 13.75
N PRO A 213 -2.03 17.80 14.89
CA PRO A 213 -1.25 17.51 16.08
C PRO A 213 -1.66 16.16 16.66
N MET A 214 -0.68 15.30 16.97
CA MET A 214 -0.91 13.98 17.53
C MET A 214 -0.08 13.79 18.79
N SER A 215 -0.74 13.62 19.93
CA SER A 215 -0.10 13.23 21.19
C SER A 215 0.65 11.91 21.06
N ALA A 216 1.64 11.69 21.92
CA ALA A 216 2.30 10.40 22.05
C ALA A 216 1.28 9.27 22.29
N GLY A 217 1.39 8.17 21.53
CA GLY A 217 0.42 7.07 21.58
C GLY A 217 -0.93 7.35 20.92
N GLY A 218 -1.15 8.54 20.34
CA GLY A 218 -2.40 8.93 19.72
C GLY A 218 -2.68 8.18 18.41
N ARG A 219 -3.96 8.09 18.06
CA ARG A 219 -4.46 7.53 16.79
C ARG A 219 -5.33 8.55 16.07
N LEU A 220 -5.17 8.62 14.76
CA LEU A 220 -5.95 9.46 13.86
C LEU A 220 -6.54 8.56 12.77
N GLU A 221 -7.81 8.76 12.44
CA GLU A 221 -8.45 8.11 11.30
C GLU A 221 -8.78 9.18 10.25
N VAL A 222 -8.34 8.94 9.02
CA VAL A 222 -8.50 9.90 7.92
C VAL A 222 -9.18 9.24 6.74
N ALA A 223 -10.16 9.93 6.18
CA ALA A 223 -10.84 9.49 4.97
C ALA A 223 -9.91 9.61 3.76
N ALA A 224 -9.85 8.55 2.96
CA ALA A 224 -9.23 8.51 1.64
C ALA A 224 -10.37 8.50 0.61
N ASP A 225 -10.79 9.70 0.21
CA ASP A 225 -11.96 9.89 -0.66
C ASP A 225 -11.60 10.03 -2.15
N ARG A 226 -10.30 10.04 -2.48
CA ARG A 226 -9.81 10.23 -3.85
C ARG A 226 -8.72 9.23 -4.16
N THR A 227 -8.73 8.72 -5.39
CA THR A 227 -7.71 7.81 -5.91
C THR A 227 -6.37 8.51 -6.09
N GLY A 228 -5.28 7.73 -6.00
CA GLY A 228 -3.92 8.19 -6.22
C GLY A 228 -3.07 8.38 -4.96
N PRO A 229 -1.79 8.75 -5.12
CA PRO A 229 -0.85 8.84 -4.02
C PRO A 229 -1.00 10.15 -3.24
N VAL A 230 -1.05 10.06 -1.92
CA VAL A 230 -1.00 11.17 -0.97
C VAL A 230 0.23 11.00 -0.09
N ARG A 231 1.07 12.03 -0.03
CA ARG A 231 2.22 12.04 0.87
C ARG A 231 1.76 12.25 2.31
N VAL A 232 2.30 11.42 3.20
CA VAL A 232 2.17 11.56 4.65
C VAL A 232 3.55 11.89 5.21
N GLY A 233 3.66 12.99 5.94
CA GLY A 233 4.87 13.42 6.63
C GLY A 233 4.61 13.55 8.13
N ALA A 234 5.66 13.49 8.93
CA ALA A 234 5.58 13.78 10.35
C ALA A 234 6.87 14.41 10.85
N HIS A 235 6.75 15.29 11.82
CA HIS A 235 7.89 15.85 12.55
C HIS A 235 7.52 16.11 14.02
N ASP A 236 8.53 16.12 14.89
CA ASP A 236 8.44 16.71 16.23
C ASP A 236 9.28 17.99 16.29
N LEU A 237 9.53 18.51 17.51
CA LEU A 237 10.32 19.73 17.70
C LEU A 237 11.80 19.63 17.27
N ALA A 238 12.34 18.42 17.13
CA ALA A 238 13.77 18.17 16.91
C ALA A 238 14.06 17.24 15.72
N HIS A 239 13.07 16.51 15.21
CA HIS A 239 13.26 15.45 14.24
C HIS A 239 12.15 15.46 13.20
N ASP A 240 12.55 15.44 11.94
CA ASP A 240 11.72 14.96 10.85
C ASP A 240 11.68 13.42 10.83
N LEU A 241 10.62 12.87 10.26
CA LEU A 241 10.53 11.46 9.90
C LEU A 241 10.58 11.29 8.39
N ALA A 242 11.20 10.20 7.94
CA ALA A 242 11.09 9.77 6.55
C ALA A 242 9.59 9.54 6.24
N PRO A 243 9.08 10.11 5.14
CA PRO A 243 7.66 10.13 4.86
C PRO A 243 7.17 8.78 4.38
N ALA A 244 5.85 8.62 4.40
CA ALA A 244 5.15 7.52 3.76
C ALA A 244 4.24 8.06 2.65
N TRP A 245 3.78 7.16 1.79
CA TRP A 245 2.80 7.46 0.76
C TRP A 245 1.63 6.52 0.88
N VAL A 246 0.43 7.09 0.89
CA VAL A 246 -0.82 6.36 0.95
C VAL A 246 -1.45 6.42 -0.43
N ILE A 247 -1.83 5.28 -0.99
CA ILE A 247 -2.44 5.20 -2.32
C ILE A 247 -3.81 4.57 -2.18
N ALA A 248 -4.85 5.31 -2.51
CA ALA A 248 -6.17 4.71 -2.73
C ALA A 248 -6.20 4.14 -4.15
N ALA A 249 -6.17 2.81 -4.24
CA ALA A 249 -6.16 2.11 -5.51
C ALA A 249 -7.58 2.07 -6.10
N PRO A 250 -7.76 2.33 -7.41
CA PRO A 250 -9.09 2.32 -8.03
C PRO A 250 -9.69 0.90 -8.20
N HIS A 251 -8.87 -0.15 -8.07
CA HIS A 251 -9.26 -1.55 -8.32
C HIS A 251 -8.28 -2.50 -7.59
N PRO A 252 -8.60 -3.80 -7.42
CA PRO A 252 -7.80 -4.74 -6.62
C PRO A 252 -6.53 -5.26 -7.30
N TYR A 253 -6.26 -4.88 -8.55
CA TYR A 253 -5.11 -5.36 -9.32
C TYR A 253 -3.87 -4.49 -9.11
N TYR A 254 -3.35 -4.53 -7.89
CA TYR A 254 -2.08 -3.93 -7.49
C TYR A 254 -1.29 -4.84 -6.55
N ALA A 255 0.00 -4.58 -6.46
CA ALA A 255 0.91 -5.18 -5.49
C ALA A 255 1.96 -4.15 -5.09
N VAL A 256 2.40 -4.20 -3.84
CA VAL A 256 3.56 -3.44 -3.36
C VAL A 256 4.76 -4.38 -3.34
N THR A 257 5.90 -3.95 -3.88
CA THR A 257 7.10 -4.78 -3.91
C THR A 257 7.70 -4.99 -2.52
N ASP A 258 8.10 -6.23 -2.24
CA ASP A 258 8.73 -6.63 -0.98
C ASP A 258 10.21 -6.16 -0.87
N ASP A 259 10.89 -6.53 0.21
CA ASP A 259 12.31 -6.22 0.44
C ASP A 259 13.25 -6.84 -0.61
N ALA A 260 12.79 -7.87 -1.32
CA ALA A 260 13.46 -8.48 -2.45
C ALA A 260 12.98 -7.89 -3.79
N GLY A 261 12.17 -6.83 -3.77
CA GLY A 261 11.62 -6.17 -4.96
C GLY A 261 10.64 -7.05 -5.74
N ARG A 262 10.10 -8.11 -5.15
CA ARG A 262 9.18 -9.05 -5.79
C ARG A 262 7.75 -8.55 -5.68
N PHE A 263 6.94 -8.88 -6.69
CA PHE A 263 5.50 -8.65 -6.68
C PHE A 263 4.77 -9.83 -7.34
N ALA A 264 3.49 -9.99 -6.99
CA ALA A 264 2.59 -10.94 -7.62
C ALA A 264 1.19 -10.33 -7.76
N LEU A 265 0.62 -10.46 -8.95
CA LEU A 265 -0.78 -10.17 -9.25
C LEU A 265 -1.41 -11.49 -9.69
N ASP A 266 -2.30 -12.01 -8.87
CA ASP A 266 -3.06 -13.22 -9.13
C ASP A 266 -4.47 -12.87 -9.63
N LEU A 267 -5.19 -13.91 -10.06
CA LEU A 267 -6.57 -13.78 -10.51
C LEU A 267 -6.74 -12.74 -11.64
N VAL A 268 -5.72 -12.58 -12.49
CA VAL A 268 -5.74 -11.59 -13.58
C VAL A 268 -6.56 -12.16 -14.74
N PRO A 269 -7.60 -11.47 -15.23
CA PRO A 269 -8.35 -11.94 -16.38
C PRO A 269 -7.42 -12.12 -17.60
N PRO A 270 -7.69 -13.09 -18.49
CA PRO A 270 -6.93 -13.22 -19.72
C PRO A 270 -7.10 -11.98 -20.60
N GLY A 271 -6.00 -11.38 -21.06
CA GLY A 271 -6.05 -10.12 -21.78
C GLY A 271 -4.69 -9.50 -22.06
N ARG A 272 -4.70 -8.35 -22.72
CA ARG A 272 -3.53 -7.49 -22.91
C ARG A 272 -3.67 -6.29 -21.98
N TYR A 273 -2.64 -6.00 -21.21
CA TYR A 273 -2.65 -4.94 -20.22
C TYR A 273 -1.39 -4.08 -20.32
N LEU A 274 -1.52 -2.84 -19.85
CA LEU A 274 -0.38 -2.03 -19.45
C LEU A 274 -0.17 -2.22 -17.95
N LEU A 275 1.02 -2.65 -17.58
CA LEU A 275 1.48 -2.74 -16.20
C LEU A 275 2.19 -1.42 -15.86
N ALA A 276 1.63 -0.64 -14.94
CA ALA A 276 2.26 0.56 -14.39
C ALA A 276 3.08 0.19 -13.16
N ILE A 277 4.25 0.83 -13.04
CA ILE A 277 5.12 0.74 -11.88
C ILE A 277 5.31 2.16 -11.39
N TRP A 278 5.04 2.38 -10.11
CA TRP A 278 5.20 3.66 -9.44
C TRP A 278 6.01 3.46 -8.17
N HIS A 279 7.01 4.30 -7.94
CA HIS A 279 7.74 4.35 -6.69
C HIS A 279 7.72 5.80 -6.17
N PRO A 280 7.67 5.99 -4.84
CA PRO A 280 7.73 7.32 -4.25
C PRO A 280 8.90 8.16 -4.72
N PRO A 281 8.76 9.50 -4.69
CA PRO A 281 9.89 10.41 -4.82
C PRO A 281 11.09 10.04 -3.93
N LEU A 282 12.28 10.14 -4.49
CA LEU A 282 13.53 10.06 -3.75
C LEU A 282 13.96 11.47 -3.34
N ALA A 283 14.57 11.62 -2.17
CA ALA A 283 15.17 12.88 -1.80
C ALA A 283 16.45 13.08 -2.62
N LEU A 284 16.55 14.12 -3.44
CA LEU A 284 17.70 14.43 -4.31
C LEU A 284 18.81 15.20 -3.57
N GLY A 285 18.47 15.81 -2.44
CA GLY A 285 19.37 16.65 -1.66
C GLY A 285 18.63 17.29 -0.49
N ILE A 286 19.36 18.00 0.36
CA ILE A 286 18.81 18.74 1.50
C ILE A 286 19.16 20.20 1.28
N ASP A 287 18.13 21.04 1.10
CA ASP A 287 18.26 22.48 0.94
C ASP A 287 17.85 23.13 2.27
N GLY A 288 18.84 23.46 3.10
CA GLY A 288 18.59 23.89 4.48
C GLY A 288 18.15 22.71 5.35
N GLU A 289 16.92 22.78 5.89
CA GLU A 289 16.32 21.71 6.70
C GLU A 289 15.37 20.81 5.88
N SER A 290 14.98 21.24 4.67
CA SER A 290 13.99 20.54 3.86
C SER A 290 14.63 19.71 2.73
N PRO A 291 14.14 18.49 2.46
CA PRO A 291 14.59 17.70 1.34
C PRO A 291 14.01 18.24 0.03
N ARG A 292 14.83 18.30 -1.01
CA ARG A 292 14.35 18.44 -2.39
C ARG A 292 13.97 17.07 -2.91
N TRP A 293 12.71 16.86 -3.28
CA TRP A 293 12.23 15.59 -3.81
C TRP A 293 12.37 15.50 -5.33
N SER A 294 12.54 14.29 -5.85
CA SER A 294 12.37 14.00 -7.27
C SER A 294 10.88 14.00 -7.65
N SER A 295 10.59 13.90 -8.94
CA SER A 295 9.29 13.36 -9.36
C SER A 295 9.18 11.90 -8.88
N PRO A 296 7.96 11.34 -8.71
CA PRO A 296 7.80 9.91 -8.52
C PRO A 296 8.47 9.14 -9.67
N VAL A 297 9.12 8.03 -9.34
CA VAL A 297 9.76 7.20 -10.36
C VAL A 297 8.72 6.29 -10.97
N THR A 298 8.57 6.32 -12.29
CA THR A 298 7.55 5.54 -12.98
C THR A 298 8.11 4.78 -14.17
N ALA A 299 7.47 3.66 -14.49
CA ALA A 299 7.69 2.92 -15.72
C ALA A 299 6.41 2.17 -16.13
N THR A 300 6.32 1.82 -17.41
CA THR A 300 5.20 1.04 -17.94
C THR A 300 5.71 -0.15 -18.75
N ARG A 301 4.92 -1.23 -18.76
CA ARG A 301 5.24 -2.44 -19.51
C ARG A 301 3.97 -3.08 -20.07
N GLU A 302 3.93 -3.33 -21.37
CA GLU A 302 2.90 -4.18 -21.95
C GLU A 302 3.07 -5.63 -21.51
N VAL A 303 1.95 -6.26 -21.14
CA VAL A 303 1.88 -7.66 -20.73
C VAL A 303 0.66 -8.34 -21.33
N THR A 304 0.81 -9.58 -21.78
CA THR A 304 -0.30 -10.42 -22.22
C THR A 304 -0.45 -11.59 -21.27
N VAL A 305 -1.62 -11.72 -20.65
CA VAL A 305 -1.97 -12.81 -19.74
C VAL A 305 -2.86 -13.79 -20.49
N GLY A 306 -2.41 -15.05 -20.59
CA GLY A 306 -3.21 -16.13 -21.15
C GLY A 306 -4.13 -16.78 -20.12
N ARG A 307 -5.10 -17.59 -20.57
CA ARG A 307 -5.93 -18.42 -19.71
C ARG A 307 -5.07 -19.36 -18.86
N LEU A 308 -5.25 -19.33 -17.54
CA LEU A 308 -4.42 -20.06 -16.56
C LEU A 308 -2.91 -19.83 -16.74
N GLY A 309 -2.53 -18.73 -17.40
CA GLY A 309 -1.15 -18.44 -17.78
C GLY A 309 -0.40 -17.71 -16.67
N LEU A 310 0.87 -18.05 -16.49
CA LEU A 310 1.79 -17.31 -15.62
C LEU A 310 2.76 -16.50 -16.46
N VAL A 311 2.76 -15.18 -16.26
CA VAL A 311 3.77 -14.29 -16.83
C VAL A 311 4.83 -13.99 -15.77
N LYS A 312 6.10 -14.19 -16.12
CA LYS A 312 7.25 -13.82 -15.27
C LYS A 312 7.99 -12.63 -15.86
N LEU A 313 8.18 -11.59 -15.05
CA LEU A 313 8.79 -10.33 -15.47
C LEU A 313 10.05 -10.01 -14.66
N ALA A 314 11.06 -9.48 -15.35
CA ALA A 314 12.18 -8.77 -14.75
C ALA A 314 12.08 -7.31 -15.19
N LEU A 315 11.82 -6.42 -14.23
CA LEU A 315 11.53 -5.01 -14.46
C LEU A 315 12.63 -4.15 -13.84
N THR A 316 12.81 -2.96 -14.39
CA THR A 316 13.82 -2.02 -13.94
C THR A 316 13.24 -0.62 -13.80
N LEU A 317 13.67 0.12 -12.77
CA LEU A 317 13.35 1.54 -12.57
C LEU A 317 14.63 2.37 -12.60
N ALA A 318 14.57 3.52 -13.27
CA ALA A 318 15.63 4.53 -13.27
C ALA A 318 15.29 5.60 -12.22
N PRO A 319 16.15 5.82 -11.22
CA PRO A 319 15.88 6.76 -10.13
C PRO A 319 15.95 8.24 -10.54
#